data_AF-A0A2E8DUQ0-F1
#
_entry.id   AF-A0A2E8DUQ0-F1
#
_cell.length_a   1.000
_cell.length_b   1.000
_cell.length_c   1.000
_cell.angle_alpha   90.00
_cell.angle_beta   90.00
_cell.angle_gamma   90.00
#
_symmetry.space_group_name_H-M   'P 1'
#
loop_
_entity.id
_entity.type
_entity.pdbx_description
1 polymer ?
#
loop_
_entity_poly.entity_id
_entity_poly.type
_entity_poly.pdbx_seq_one_letter_code
_entity_poly.pdbx_strand_id
1 'polypeptide(L)'
;MISESYSIFSILDFIVSPDNHLVESKAVDWKQRGSYHFLDSFAKRKISIYINGQSEEEGSQNNRSDLDLWISADDWQMTASSFFGVIDKVRIYKTDLTGDQINLLMNTYRRY
;
A
#
# COMPACT_ATOMS: atom_id res chain seq x y z
N MET A 1 -11.33 -27.80 28.32
CA MET A 1 -10.32 -26.85 27.82
C MET A 1 -10.51 -26.80 26.32
N ILE A 2 -11.22 -25.78 25.82
CA ILE A 2 -11.53 -25.63 24.40
C ILE A 2 -10.40 -24.77 23.83
N SER A 3 -9.58 -25.32 22.94
CA SER A 3 -8.59 -24.53 22.20
C SER A 3 -9.31 -23.85 21.05
N GLU A 4 -9.51 -22.54 21.14
CA GLU A 4 -9.90 -21.75 19.99
C GLU A 4 -8.69 -21.62 19.06
N SER A 5 -8.74 -22.27 17.90
CA SER A 5 -7.79 -22.04 16.83
C SER A 5 -8.10 -20.69 16.19
N TYR A 6 -7.33 -19.66 16.54
CA TYR A 6 -7.34 -18.41 15.81
C TYR A 6 -6.76 -18.67 14.42
N SER A 7 -7.63 -18.73 13.41
CA SER A 7 -7.21 -18.60 12.01
C SER A 7 -6.68 -17.19 11.82
N ILE A 8 -5.35 -17.07 11.79
CA ILE A 8 -4.67 -15.83 11.47
C ILE A 8 -4.86 -15.63 9.96
N PHE A 9 -5.92 -14.93 9.56
CA PHE A 9 -5.98 -14.36 8.22
C PHE A 9 -4.93 -13.27 8.19
N SER A 10 -3.77 -13.56 7.60
CA SER A 10 -2.79 -12.53 7.24
C SER A 10 -3.35 -11.77 6.05
N ILE A 11 -4.22 -10.81 6.31
CA ILE A 11 -4.63 -9.82 5.33
C ILE A 11 -3.45 -8.87 5.20
N LEU A 12 -2.84 -8.82 4.01
CA LEU A 12 -1.79 -7.87 3.71
C LEU A 12 -2.49 -6.56 3.33
N ASP A 13 -2.76 -5.73 4.33
CA ASP A 13 -3.35 -4.41 4.11
C ASP A 13 -2.25 -3.41 3.77
N PHE A 14 -2.46 -2.68 2.68
CA PHE A 14 -1.62 -1.55 2.30
C PHE A 14 -2.33 -0.27 2.71
N ILE A 15 -1.75 0.46 3.66
CA ILE A 15 -2.40 1.55 4.40
C ILE A 15 -1.60 2.84 4.20
N VAL A 16 -2.30 3.95 3.92
CA VAL A 16 -1.72 5.30 3.91
C VAL A 16 -2.50 6.20 4.86
N SER A 17 -1.89 6.69 5.96
CA SER A 17 -2.49 7.82 6.71
C SER A 17 -1.60 8.52 7.75
N PRO A 18 -1.71 9.85 7.89
CA PRO A 18 -1.39 10.60 9.13
C PRO A 18 -2.45 10.49 10.24
N ASP A 19 -3.71 10.24 9.88
CA ASP A 19 -4.89 10.47 10.72
C ASP A 19 -5.95 9.35 10.61
N ASN A 20 -5.52 8.14 10.22
CA ASN A 20 -6.32 6.92 10.13
C ASN A 20 -7.56 6.97 9.23
N HIS A 21 -7.60 7.88 8.25
CA HIS A 21 -8.54 7.75 7.13
C HIS A 21 -8.00 6.71 6.14
N LEU A 22 -8.82 5.69 5.89
CA LEU A 22 -8.45 4.46 5.20
C LEU A 22 -8.95 4.50 3.74
N VAL A 23 -8.02 4.51 2.78
CA VAL A 23 -8.30 3.94 1.46
C VAL A 23 -7.68 2.54 1.50
N GLU A 24 -8.53 1.52 1.38
CA GLU A 24 -8.11 0.13 1.42
C GLU A 24 -8.21 -0.47 0.03
N SER A 25 -7.23 -1.28 -0.33
CA SER A 25 -7.31 -2.13 -1.52
C SER A 25 -8.46 -3.12 -1.39
N LYS A 26 -9.22 -3.32 -2.48
CA LYS A 26 -10.24 -4.37 -2.55
C LYS A 26 -9.68 -5.75 -2.93
N ALA A 27 -8.40 -5.85 -3.28
CA ALA A 27 -7.78 -7.13 -3.61
C ALA A 27 -7.76 -8.07 -2.40
N VAL A 28 -8.27 -9.30 -2.58
CA VAL A 28 -8.42 -10.30 -1.50
C VAL A 28 -7.55 -11.55 -1.69
N ASP A 29 -6.95 -11.75 -2.87
CA ASP A 29 -6.21 -12.98 -3.23
C ASP A 29 -4.69 -12.81 -3.19
N TRP A 30 -4.16 -12.30 -2.08
CA TRP A 30 -2.73 -12.14 -1.87
C TRP A 30 -2.05 -13.50 -1.65
N LYS A 31 -1.07 -13.82 -2.50
CA LYS A 31 -0.27 -15.04 -2.39
C LYS A 31 1.02 -14.72 -1.67
N GLN A 32 1.32 -15.49 -0.63
CA GLN A 32 2.64 -15.46 -0.01
C GLN A 32 3.72 -15.69 -1.07
N ARG A 33 4.81 -14.92 -1.00
CA ARG A 33 5.92 -14.90 -1.98
C ARG A 33 5.51 -14.44 -3.40
N GLY A 34 4.30 -13.90 -3.58
CA GLY A 34 3.91 -13.20 -4.79
C GLY A 34 4.63 -11.85 -4.92
N SER A 35 4.82 -11.40 -6.16
CA SER A 35 5.35 -10.07 -6.46
C SER A 35 4.21 -9.15 -6.90
N TYR A 36 4.14 -7.98 -6.29
CA TYR A 36 3.07 -7.02 -6.51
C TYR A 36 3.67 -5.64 -6.69
N HIS A 37 3.12 -4.87 -7.64
CA HIS A 37 3.48 -3.48 -7.81
C HIS A 37 2.41 -2.60 -7.19
N PHE A 38 2.82 -1.76 -6.26
CA PHE A 38 1.97 -0.79 -5.57
C PHE A 38 2.32 0.62 -5.99
N LEU A 39 1.30 1.46 -6.11
CA LEU A 39 1.45 2.91 -6.23
C LEU A 39 0.34 3.60 -5.47
N ASP A 40 0.72 4.49 -4.58
CA ASP A 40 -0.17 5.47 -3.97
C ASP A 40 0.07 6.83 -4.58
N SER A 41 -1.01 7.57 -4.74
CA SER A 41 -0.96 8.96 -5.19
C SER A 41 -1.80 9.82 -4.28
N PHE A 42 -1.29 11.00 -3.94
CA PHE A 42 -2.08 12.07 -3.32
C PHE A 42 -2.00 13.32 -4.18
N ALA A 43 -3.07 13.57 -4.94
CA ALA A 43 -3.14 14.63 -5.93
C ALA A 43 -4.48 15.35 -5.81
N LYS A 44 -4.48 16.69 -5.79
CA LYS A 44 -5.72 17.50 -5.73
C LYS A 44 -6.70 17.08 -4.61
N ARG A 45 -6.17 16.72 -3.43
CA ARG A 45 -6.94 16.22 -2.26
C ARG A 45 -7.59 14.84 -2.46
N LYS A 46 -7.13 14.10 -3.46
CA LYS A 46 -7.58 12.74 -3.75
C LYS A 46 -6.45 11.76 -3.48
N ILE A 47 -6.72 10.73 -2.69
CA ILE A 47 -5.85 9.56 -2.54
C ILE A 47 -6.33 8.50 -3.53
N SER A 48 -5.41 7.90 -4.28
CA SER A 48 -5.71 6.79 -5.19
C SER A 48 -4.69 5.68 -4.98
N ILE A 49 -5.17 4.43 -4.96
CA ILE A 49 -4.34 3.23 -4.86
C ILE A 49 -4.38 2.48 -6.19
N TYR A 50 -3.20 2.05 -6.63
CA TYR A 50 -3.06 1.18 -7.80
C TYR A 50 -2.29 -0.08 -7.43
N ILE A 51 -2.83 -1.23 -7.82
CA ILE A 51 -2.18 -2.53 -7.68
C ILE A 51 -2.03 -3.14 -9.06
N ASN A 52 -0.81 -3.55 -9.40
CA ASN A 52 -0.52 -4.24 -10.66
C ASN A 52 -1.03 -3.48 -11.90
N GLY A 53 -0.99 -2.15 -11.86
CA GLY A 53 -1.42 -1.26 -12.93
C GLY A 53 -2.93 -1.09 -13.08
N GLN A 54 -3.73 -1.60 -12.15
CA GLN A 54 -5.17 -1.34 -12.08
C GLN A 54 -5.45 -0.36 -10.94
N SER A 55 -6.38 0.57 -11.18
CA SER A 55 -6.91 1.44 -10.12
C SER A 55 -7.82 0.62 -9.23
N GLU A 56 -7.64 0.71 -7.91
CA GLU A 56 -8.41 -0.08 -6.94
C GLU A 56 -9.47 0.80 -6.29
N GLU A 57 -9.02 1.76 -5.49
CA GLU A 57 -9.90 2.62 -4.71
C GLU A 57 -9.41 4.06 -4.66
N GLU A 58 -10.34 4.95 -4.38
CA GLU A 58 -10.10 6.38 -4.32
C GLU A 58 -10.81 7.00 -3.11
N GLY A 59 -10.08 7.86 -2.40
CA GLY A 59 -10.58 8.60 -1.26
C GLY A 59 -10.37 10.11 -1.42
N SER A 60 -11.09 10.89 -0.63
CA SER A 60 -10.83 12.32 -0.48
C SER A 60 -10.15 12.57 0.87
N GLN A 61 -9.00 13.24 0.85
CA GLN A 61 -8.22 13.56 2.04
C GLN A 61 -7.89 15.04 2.05
N ASN A 62 -8.21 15.70 3.17
CA ASN A 62 -8.02 17.14 3.33
C ASN A 62 -6.79 17.50 4.16
N ASN A 63 -6.21 16.54 4.86
CA ASN A 63 -5.13 16.74 5.81
C ASN A 63 -3.79 16.29 5.23
N ARG A 64 -2.72 16.96 5.65
CA ARG A 64 -1.34 16.59 5.33
C ARG A 64 -0.68 16.01 6.57
N SER A 65 0.10 14.94 6.42
CA SER A 65 0.96 14.43 7.49
C SER A 65 2.12 15.38 7.76
N ASP A 66 2.49 15.52 9.02
CA ASP A 66 3.81 15.97 9.47
C ASP A 66 4.65 14.83 10.09
N LEU A 67 4.13 13.60 10.10
CA LEU A 67 4.87 12.41 10.53
C LEU A 67 5.97 12.02 9.54
N ASP A 68 7.00 11.35 10.06
CA ASP A 68 8.05 10.75 9.25
C ASP A 68 7.49 9.71 8.26
N LEU A 69 8.22 9.46 7.17
CA LEU A 69 7.88 8.37 6.24
C LEU A 69 8.49 7.05 6.72
N TRP A 70 7.62 6.07 6.96
CA TRP A 70 8.00 4.73 7.36
C TRP A 70 7.77 3.76 6.21
N ILE A 71 8.72 2.86 5.98
CA ILE A 71 8.59 1.76 5.02
C ILE A 71 8.95 0.49 5.77
N SER A 72 8.15 -0.56 5.57
CA SER A 72 8.33 -1.90 6.14
C SER A 72 8.10 -2.06 7.63
N ALA A 73 8.01 -0.99 8.45
CA ALA A 73 7.63 -1.14 9.84
C ALA A 73 6.95 0.08 10.44
N ASP A 74 6.15 -0.16 11.48
CA ASP A 74 5.51 0.87 12.33
C ASP A 74 6.29 1.06 13.65
N ASP A 75 6.18 2.23 14.27
CA ASP A 75 6.89 2.63 15.50
C ASP A 75 6.18 2.20 16.80
N TRP A 76 4.96 1.66 16.68
CA TRP A 76 4.12 1.21 17.80
C TRP A 76 4.58 -0.06 18.54
N GLN A 77 5.79 -0.57 18.27
CA GLN A 77 6.41 -1.74 18.94
C GLN A 77 5.52 -3.00 19.01
N MET A 78 4.53 -3.14 18.12
CA MET A 78 3.67 -4.32 18.08
C MET A 78 4.44 -5.52 17.48
N THR A 79 4.15 -6.73 17.95
CA THR A 79 4.84 -7.97 17.54
C THR A 79 4.70 -8.32 16.05
N ALA A 80 3.76 -7.69 15.35
CA ALA A 80 3.52 -7.83 13.92
C ALA A 80 3.83 -6.53 13.12
N SER A 81 4.57 -5.59 13.70
CA SER A 81 4.82 -4.27 13.11
C SER A 81 5.80 -4.26 11.94
N SER A 82 6.43 -5.38 11.58
CA SER A 82 7.45 -5.44 10.51
C SER A 82 7.02 -6.31 9.33
N PHE A 83 7.30 -5.85 8.12
CA PHE A 83 7.08 -6.57 6.87
C PHE A 83 8.21 -7.57 6.61
N PHE A 84 7.89 -8.86 6.67
CA PHE A 84 8.82 -9.95 6.41
C PHE A 84 8.78 -10.39 4.93
N GLY A 85 9.32 -9.54 4.05
CA GLY A 85 9.39 -9.78 2.61
C GLY A 85 10.48 -8.96 1.92
N VAL A 86 10.44 -8.94 0.59
CA VAL A 86 11.37 -8.12 -0.23
C VAL A 86 10.59 -6.94 -0.78
N ILE A 87 11.11 -5.73 -0.54
CA ILE A 87 10.65 -4.51 -1.18
C ILE A 87 11.72 -4.09 -2.18
N ASP A 88 11.32 -3.80 -3.42
CA ASP A 88 12.23 -3.32 -4.46
C ASP A 88 11.62 -2.14 -5.22
N LYS A 89 12.50 -1.30 -5.79
CA LYS A 89 12.18 -0.17 -6.67
C LYS A 89 11.27 0.89 -6.05
N VAL A 90 11.45 1.18 -4.76
CA VAL A 90 10.78 2.30 -4.07
C VAL A 90 11.13 3.63 -4.76
N ARG A 91 10.10 4.41 -5.09
CA ARG A 91 10.22 5.75 -5.66
C ARG A 91 9.24 6.70 -5.00
N ILE A 92 9.67 7.92 -4.74
CA ILE A 92 8.86 8.99 -4.16
C ILE A 92 8.90 10.16 -5.13
N TYR A 93 7.72 10.68 -5.48
CA TYR A 93 7.58 11.80 -6.40
C TYR A 93 7.00 13.00 -5.65
N LYS A 94 7.57 14.18 -5.88
CA LYS A 94 7.05 15.44 -5.34
C LYS A 94 5.86 15.99 -6.15
N THR A 95 5.66 15.47 -7.35
CA THR A 95 4.66 15.93 -8.31
C THR A 95 3.65 14.83 -8.60
N ASP A 96 2.41 15.25 -8.82
CA ASP A 96 1.35 14.38 -9.31
C ASP A 96 1.80 13.69 -10.61
N LEU A 97 1.69 12.36 -10.62
CA LEU A 97 1.92 11.57 -11.82
C LEU A 97 0.67 11.60 -12.70
N THR A 98 0.86 11.71 -14.02
CA THR A 98 -0.23 11.54 -14.97
C THR A 98 -0.65 10.08 -15.08
N GLY A 99 -1.85 9.81 -15.58
CA GLY A 99 -2.31 8.43 -15.83
C GLY A 99 -1.33 7.65 -16.71
N ASP A 100 -0.74 8.28 -17.73
CA ASP A 100 0.26 7.65 -18.61
C ASP A 100 1.55 7.31 -17.86
N GLN A 101 2.02 8.19 -16.97
CA GLN A 101 3.20 7.93 -16.15
C GLN A 101 2.97 6.79 -15.16
N ILE A 102 1.80 6.75 -14.52
CA ILE A 102 1.39 5.65 -13.64
C ILE A 102 1.37 4.35 -14.44
N ASN A 103 0.70 4.33 -15.60
CA ASN A 103 0.64 3.14 -16.45
C ASN A 103 2.02 2.66 -16.89
N LEU A 104 2.90 3.59 -17.29
CA LEU A 104 4.27 3.25 -17.67
C LEU A 104 5.02 2.63 -16.50
N LEU A 105 5.03 3.29 -15.33
CA LEU A 105 5.72 2.78 -14.15
C LEU A 105 5.19 1.40 -13.76
N MET A 106 3.87 1.25 -13.67
CA MET A 106 3.23 0.03 -13.21
C MET A 106 3.52 -1.18 -14.12
N ASN A 107 3.70 -0.96 -15.42
CA ASN A 107 3.95 -2.02 -16.40
C ASN A 107 5.42 -2.22 -16.79
N THR A 108 6.30 -1.25 -16.54
CA THR A 108 7.74 -1.35 -16.91
C THR A 108 8.46 -2.48 -16.18
N TYR A 109 8.01 -2.87 -14.99
CA TYR A 109 8.68 -3.89 -14.16
C TYR A 109 8.01 -5.28 -14.18
N ARG A 110 6.98 -5.48 -15.01
CA ARG A 110 6.42 -6.81 -15.28
C ARG A 110 7.38 -7.60 -16.16
N ARG A 111 8.43 -8.18 -15.58
CA ARG A 111 9.23 -9.18 -16.29
C ARG A 111 8.46 -10.49 -16.35
N TYR A 112 8.43 -11.04 -17.57
CA TYR A 112 7.91 -12.35 -17.98
C TYR A 112 8.27 -13.49 -17.04
#